data_AF-C0BB23-F1
#
_entry.id   AF-C0BB23-F1
#
_cell.length_a   1.000
_cell.length_b   1.000
_cell.length_c   1.000
_cell.angle_alpha   90.00
_cell.angle_beta   90.00
_cell.angle_gamma   90.00
#
_symmetry.space_group_name_H-M   'P 1'
#
loop_
_entity.id
_entity.type
_entity.pdbx_description
1 polymer ?
#
loop_
_entity_poly.entity_id
_entity_poly.type
_entity_poly.pdbx_seq_one_letter_code
_entity_poly.pdbx_strand_id
1 'polypeptide(L)'
;MKIEKDEYELPVYEQVMDQYGKFADDIHNGKIVSAYALDRHGVIAAVSKMAFGNGMGVKIEHSMDARELFAPAFGDIVAEVPADKVGELSISYTVIGEVTDDAKFAFGDTEITLKEAEDAWTGTLEQVFRTVSDEASDEKVESPLYDTKDIVICGHKIAQPTVFIPVFPGTNCEYDSAKAFERAGAKVITKVFRNMDAADIVDSVNTFEKEIAKSQIIMFPGGFSAGDEPDGSAKFFATAFQNAKLKEAVEKLLNERDGLVLGICNGFQTLVKLGLVPYGEVVGQTPDSPTLTYNTIGRHISKMVYTKVVTNKSPWLQGAELGGVYTNPASHGEGRFVASEEWLDKLFANGQVATQYCDLDGNVSMDEEWNVNGSYRAIEGITSPDGRVLGKMAHSERRADSVAINIYGEQDMKIFESGVKYFK
;
A
#
# COMPACT_ATOMS: atom_id res chain seq x y z
N MET A 1 13.72 -31.30 -7.62
CA MET A 1 13.06 -32.33 -8.46
C MET A 1 13.59 -32.22 -9.88
N LYS A 2 14.01 -33.32 -10.51
CA LYS A 2 14.51 -33.34 -11.90
C LYS A 2 13.46 -33.98 -12.81
N ILE A 3 13.10 -33.30 -13.89
CA ILE A 3 12.16 -33.81 -14.90
C ILE A 3 12.90 -34.72 -15.89
N GLU A 4 12.36 -35.92 -16.10
CA GLU A 4 12.85 -36.82 -17.14
C GLU A 4 12.37 -36.36 -18.52
N LYS A 5 13.23 -36.54 -19.52
CA LYS A 5 12.93 -36.21 -20.92
C LYS A 5 12.92 -37.45 -21.79
N ASP A 6 12.01 -37.48 -22.74
CA ASP A 6 11.94 -38.54 -23.75
C ASP A 6 12.97 -38.34 -24.88
N GLU A 7 12.91 -39.21 -25.89
CA GLU A 7 13.80 -39.17 -27.06
C GLU A 7 13.67 -37.90 -27.92
N TYR A 8 12.59 -37.13 -27.76
CA TYR A 8 12.35 -35.85 -28.43
C TYR A 8 12.69 -34.65 -27.55
N GLU A 9 13.36 -34.88 -26.42
CA GLU A 9 13.67 -33.88 -25.39
C GLU A 9 12.43 -33.25 -24.73
N LEU A 10 11.26 -33.89 -24.84
CA LEU A 10 10.03 -33.44 -24.19
C LEU A 10 9.92 -34.03 -22.78
N PRO A 11 9.33 -33.29 -21.82
CA PRO A 11 9.04 -33.83 -20.50
C PRO A 11 8.20 -35.10 -20.55
N VAL A 12 8.56 -36.11 -19.76
CA VAL A 12 7.71 -37.29 -19.54
C VAL A 12 6.51 -36.88 -18.68
N TYR A 13 5.42 -36.45 -19.32
CA TYR A 13 4.28 -35.81 -18.65
C TYR A 13 3.67 -36.60 -17.49
N GLU A 14 3.59 -37.93 -17.59
CA GLU A 14 3.06 -38.76 -16.50
C GLU A 14 3.94 -38.68 -15.24
N GLN A 15 5.26 -38.72 -15.42
CA GLN A 15 6.24 -38.52 -14.33
C GLN A 15 6.12 -37.11 -13.75
N VAL A 16 5.99 -36.09 -14.60
CA VAL A 16 5.83 -34.70 -14.14
C VAL A 16 4.56 -34.55 -13.31
N MET A 17 3.41 -35.04 -13.79
CA MET A 17 2.13 -34.91 -13.09
C MET A 17 2.14 -35.64 -11.73
N ASP A 18 2.70 -36.84 -11.68
CA ASP A 18 2.89 -37.59 -10.43
C ASP A 18 3.79 -36.83 -9.44
N GLN A 19 4.94 -36.33 -9.90
CA GLN A 19 5.87 -35.60 -9.04
C GLN A 19 5.30 -34.28 -8.53
N TYR A 20 4.58 -33.52 -9.36
CA TYR A 20 3.92 -32.29 -8.94
C TYR A 20 2.78 -32.56 -7.94
N GLY A 21 2.04 -33.67 -8.11
CA GLY A 21 1.03 -34.09 -7.13
C GLY A 21 1.63 -34.39 -5.77
N LYS A 22 2.70 -35.20 -5.74
CA LYS A 22 3.48 -35.51 -4.53
C LYS A 22 4.08 -34.26 -3.88
N PHE A 23 4.59 -33.34 -4.70
CA PHE A 23 5.14 -32.07 -4.21
C PHE A 23 4.07 -31.21 -3.55
N ALA A 24 2.87 -31.12 -4.15
CA ALA A 24 1.74 -30.42 -3.56
C ALA A 24 1.31 -31.04 -2.23
N ASP A 25 1.31 -32.38 -2.12
CA ASP A 25 1.04 -33.06 -0.86
C ASP A 25 2.11 -32.75 0.19
N ASP A 26 3.40 -32.72 -0.18
CA ASP A 26 4.48 -32.34 0.73
C ASP A 26 4.37 -30.88 1.19
N ILE A 27 3.89 -29.96 0.33
CA ILE A 27 3.54 -28.57 0.72
C ILE A 27 2.39 -28.59 1.73
N HIS A 28 1.27 -29.26 1.43
CA HIS A 28 0.09 -29.27 2.30
C HIS A 28 0.35 -29.94 3.66
N ASN A 29 1.31 -30.86 3.71
CA ASN A 29 1.76 -31.50 4.95
C ASN A 29 2.84 -30.68 5.70
N GLY A 30 3.15 -29.46 5.25
CA GLY A 30 4.11 -28.57 5.93
C GLY A 30 5.54 -29.09 5.92
N LYS A 31 5.92 -29.87 4.90
CA LYS A 31 7.29 -30.36 4.72
C LYS A 31 8.16 -29.39 3.91
N ILE A 32 7.56 -28.60 3.04
CA ILE A 32 8.24 -27.58 2.23
C ILE A 32 8.14 -26.22 2.91
N VAL A 33 9.25 -25.52 3.08
CA VAL A 33 9.33 -24.16 3.64
C VAL A 33 9.13 -23.11 2.55
N SER A 34 9.92 -23.23 1.48
CA SER A 34 9.88 -22.34 0.33
C SER A 34 10.20 -23.12 -0.94
N ALA A 35 9.80 -22.61 -2.11
CA ALA A 35 10.06 -23.26 -3.39
C ALA A 35 10.18 -22.25 -4.52
N TYR A 36 10.99 -22.58 -5.53
CA TYR A 36 11.22 -21.78 -6.71
C TYR A 36 11.30 -22.66 -7.96
N ALA A 37 10.51 -22.31 -8.98
CA ALA A 37 10.52 -23.00 -10.26
C ALA A 37 11.72 -22.56 -11.11
N LEU A 38 12.49 -23.52 -11.62
CA LEU A 38 13.67 -23.23 -12.41
C LEU A 38 13.32 -22.82 -13.84
N ASP A 39 14.15 -21.94 -14.39
CA ASP A 39 14.02 -21.41 -15.74
C ASP A 39 15.32 -21.62 -16.56
N ARG A 40 15.52 -20.83 -17.62
CA ARG A 40 16.71 -20.88 -18.46
C ARG A 40 18.03 -20.55 -17.74
N HIS A 41 17.98 -19.97 -16.55
CA HIS A 41 19.14 -19.50 -15.79
C HIS A 41 19.60 -20.51 -14.72
N GLY A 42 18.88 -21.62 -14.55
CA GLY A 42 19.29 -22.75 -13.71
C GLY A 42 19.19 -22.50 -12.21
N VAL A 43 19.87 -23.37 -11.46
CA VAL A 43 19.79 -23.45 -9.99
C VAL A 43 20.34 -22.20 -9.32
N ILE A 44 21.49 -21.68 -9.78
CA ILE A 44 22.15 -20.54 -9.12
C ILE A 44 21.25 -19.31 -9.12
N ALA A 45 20.64 -18.98 -10.25
CA ALA A 45 19.74 -17.84 -10.34
C ALA A 45 18.51 -18.00 -9.43
N ALA A 46 18.01 -19.22 -9.24
CA ALA A 46 16.89 -19.50 -8.35
C ALA A 46 17.28 -19.35 -6.88
N VAL A 47 18.35 -20.01 -6.43
CA VAL A 47 18.77 -19.94 -5.02
C VAL A 47 19.22 -18.53 -4.63
N SER A 48 19.82 -17.76 -5.55
CA SER A 48 20.13 -16.35 -5.31
C SER A 48 18.85 -15.53 -5.07
N LYS A 49 17.83 -15.68 -5.92
CA LYS A 49 16.55 -14.95 -5.75
C LYS A 49 15.79 -15.36 -4.49
N MET A 50 15.86 -16.64 -4.11
CA MET A 50 15.28 -17.11 -2.85
C MET A 50 15.97 -16.45 -1.64
N ALA A 51 17.30 -16.36 -1.68
CA ALA A 51 18.12 -15.76 -0.63
C ALA A 51 17.95 -14.23 -0.51
N PHE A 52 17.80 -13.51 -1.63
CA PHE A 52 17.58 -12.05 -1.61
C PHE A 52 16.34 -11.64 -0.79
N GLY A 53 15.33 -12.52 -0.72
CA GLY A 53 14.10 -12.22 0.01
C GLY A 53 14.21 -12.35 1.54
N ASN A 54 15.12 -13.19 2.03
CA ASN A 54 15.19 -13.54 3.47
C ASN A 54 16.54 -13.21 4.12
N GLY A 55 17.53 -12.74 3.35
CA GLY A 55 18.84 -12.37 3.88
C GLY A 55 19.76 -13.55 4.21
N MET A 56 19.36 -14.79 3.88
CA MET A 56 20.11 -15.99 4.22
C MET A 56 21.18 -16.31 3.15
N GLY A 57 22.16 -17.11 3.54
CA GLY A 57 23.17 -17.65 2.63
C GLY A 57 22.77 -19.01 2.06
N VAL A 58 23.52 -19.47 1.07
CA VAL A 58 23.37 -20.81 0.48
C VAL A 58 24.76 -21.38 0.21
N LYS A 59 25.00 -22.58 0.74
CA LYS A 59 26.20 -23.36 0.46
C LYS A 59 25.86 -24.56 -0.41
N ILE A 60 26.33 -24.53 -1.65
CA ILE A 60 26.09 -25.59 -2.64
C ILE A 60 27.02 -26.77 -2.38
N GLU A 61 26.49 -27.97 -2.53
CA GLU A 61 27.24 -29.22 -2.37
C GLU A 61 28.39 -29.32 -3.38
N HIS A 62 29.57 -29.64 -2.88
CA HIS A 62 30.79 -29.81 -3.68
C HIS A 62 30.69 -30.91 -4.76
N SER A 63 29.74 -31.85 -4.60
CA SER A 63 29.47 -32.91 -5.57
C SER A 63 28.67 -32.46 -6.79
N MET A 64 28.12 -31.25 -6.78
CA MET A 64 27.39 -30.68 -7.91
C MET A 64 28.33 -30.37 -9.08
N ASP A 65 27.94 -30.74 -10.31
CA ASP A 65 28.65 -30.29 -11.51
C ASP A 65 28.37 -28.80 -11.74
N ALA A 66 29.43 -27.99 -11.75
CA ALA A 66 29.35 -26.55 -12.00
C ALA A 66 28.63 -26.20 -13.31
N ARG A 67 28.66 -27.09 -14.31
CA ARG A 67 27.94 -26.89 -15.59
C ARG A 67 26.43 -27.06 -15.45
N GLU A 68 25.97 -27.92 -14.55
CA GLU A 68 24.55 -28.14 -14.29
C GLU A 68 23.93 -26.99 -13.48
N LEU A 69 24.73 -26.32 -12.63
CA LEU A 69 24.28 -25.22 -11.77
C LEU A 69 23.71 -24.02 -12.54
N PHE A 70 24.17 -23.81 -13.78
CA PHE A 70 23.71 -22.73 -14.67
C PHE A 70 22.93 -23.24 -15.89
N ALA A 71 22.71 -24.55 -16.00
CA ALA A 71 22.02 -25.13 -17.13
C ALA A 71 20.50 -24.81 -17.09
N PRO A 72 19.85 -24.59 -18.25
CA PRO A 72 18.39 -24.49 -18.31
C PRO A 72 17.71 -25.73 -17.72
N ALA A 73 16.78 -25.52 -16.79
CA ALA A 73 16.12 -26.60 -16.06
C ALA A 73 14.59 -26.37 -15.98
N PHE A 74 13.95 -26.11 -17.12
CA PHE A 74 12.51 -25.83 -17.16
C PHE A 74 11.66 -26.96 -16.57
N GLY A 75 10.83 -26.60 -15.60
CA GLY A 75 9.92 -27.50 -14.89
C GLY A 75 10.54 -28.20 -13.68
N ASP A 76 11.85 -28.08 -13.48
CA ASP A 76 12.46 -28.46 -12.20
C ASP A 76 12.07 -27.46 -11.11
N ILE A 77 12.03 -27.92 -9.87
CA ILE A 77 11.74 -27.10 -8.69
C ILE A 77 12.89 -27.28 -7.69
N VAL A 78 13.39 -26.15 -7.20
CA VAL A 78 14.21 -26.07 -5.99
C VAL A 78 13.30 -25.79 -4.81
N ALA A 79 13.47 -26.52 -3.72
CA ALA A 79 12.68 -26.37 -2.52
C ALA A 79 13.58 -26.36 -1.28
N GLU A 80 13.24 -25.48 -0.35
CA GLU A 80 13.80 -25.45 0.99
C GLU A 80 12.97 -26.37 1.88
N VAL A 81 13.65 -27.27 2.60
CA VAL A 81 13.03 -28.31 3.42
C VAL A 81 13.75 -28.36 4.76
N PRO A 82 13.04 -28.45 5.90
CA PRO A 82 13.68 -28.62 7.19
C PRO A 82 14.55 -29.88 7.20
N ALA A 83 15.74 -29.80 7.77
CA ALA A 83 16.74 -30.87 7.70
C ALA A 83 16.23 -32.23 8.21
N ASP A 84 15.35 -32.22 9.21
CA ASP A 84 14.71 -33.39 9.79
C ASP A 84 13.60 -34.00 8.90
N LYS A 85 13.09 -33.26 7.91
CA LYS A 85 12.00 -33.69 7.02
C LYS A 85 12.44 -34.12 5.62
N VAL A 86 13.71 -33.92 5.26
CA VAL A 86 14.23 -34.27 3.92
C VAL A 86 13.99 -35.76 3.58
N GLY A 87 14.20 -36.64 4.55
CA GLY A 87 13.99 -38.09 4.39
C GLY A 87 12.51 -38.51 4.27
N GLU A 88 11.57 -37.60 4.56
CA GLU A 88 10.12 -37.86 4.54
C GLU A 88 9.45 -37.39 3.24
N LEU A 89 10.20 -36.77 2.34
CA LEU A 89 9.67 -36.29 1.06
C LEU A 89 9.20 -37.46 0.20
N SER A 90 8.03 -37.28 -0.40
CA SER A 90 7.42 -38.28 -1.28
C SER A 90 7.93 -38.16 -2.72
N ILE A 91 8.47 -36.99 -3.08
CA ILE A 91 9.06 -36.70 -4.38
C ILE A 91 10.45 -37.33 -4.56
N SER A 92 10.87 -37.47 -5.82
CA SER A 92 12.26 -37.71 -6.17
C SER A 92 13.04 -36.39 -6.10
N TYR A 93 14.15 -36.38 -5.37
CA TYR A 93 14.96 -35.19 -5.16
C TYR A 93 16.46 -35.45 -5.23
N THR A 94 17.20 -34.37 -5.42
CA THR A 94 18.65 -34.31 -5.26
C THR A 94 18.92 -33.20 -4.25
N VAL A 95 19.71 -33.49 -3.22
CA VAL A 95 20.20 -32.45 -2.30
C VAL A 95 21.28 -31.66 -3.02
N ILE A 96 21.08 -30.34 -3.15
CA ILE A 96 21.99 -29.45 -3.88
C ILE A 96 22.82 -28.57 -2.94
N GLY A 97 22.48 -28.50 -1.65
CA GLY A 97 23.12 -27.60 -0.70
C GLY A 97 22.33 -27.42 0.59
N GLU A 98 22.81 -26.50 1.41
CA GLU A 98 22.22 -26.08 2.68
C GLU A 98 22.02 -24.57 2.72
N VAL A 99 20.97 -24.12 3.41
CA VAL A 99 20.74 -22.70 3.71
C VAL A 99 21.56 -22.33 4.95
N THR A 100 22.23 -21.18 4.91
CA THR A 100 23.12 -20.70 5.98
C THR A 100 22.66 -19.36 6.53
N ASP A 101 23.11 -18.99 7.74
CA ASP A 101 22.77 -17.74 8.42
C ASP A 101 23.88 -16.66 8.31
N ASP A 102 24.83 -16.86 7.39
CA ASP A 102 26.01 -16.01 7.22
C ASP A 102 25.93 -15.04 6.03
N ALA A 103 24.79 -14.99 5.34
CA ALA A 103 24.52 -14.13 4.18
C ALA A 103 25.57 -14.26 3.06
N LYS A 104 26.00 -15.49 2.77
CA LYS A 104 26.97 -15.80 1.70
C LYS A 104 26.47 -16.89 0.76
N PHE A 105 26.90 -16.81 -0.49
CA PHE A 105 26.83 -17.90 -1.46
C PHE A 105 28.19 -18.59 -1.53
N ALA A 106 28.23 -19.90 -1.29
CA ALA A 106 29.47 -20.67 -1.29
C ALA A 106 29.39 -21.89 -2.24
N PHE A 107 30.45 -22.11 -3.02
CA PHE A 107 30.65 -23.30 -3.83
C PHE A 107 32.15 -23.58 -4.02
N GLY A 108 32.64 -24.73 -3.52
CA GLY A 108 34.07 -25.03 -3.49
C GLY A 108 34.84 -23.97 -2.70
N ASP A 109 35.88 -23.40 -3.31
CA ASP A 109 36.69 -22.32 -2.72
C ASP A 109 36.15 -20.90 -3.05
N THR A 110 35.00 -20.80 -3.72
CA THR A 110 34.40 -19.52 -4.12
C THR A 110 33.33 -19.11 -3.12
N GLU A 111 33.45 -17.88 -2.61
CA GLU A 111 32.44 -17.21 -1.79
C GLU A 111 32.07 -15.87 -2.43
N ILE A 112 30.77 -15.55 -2.42
CA ILE A 112 30.22 -14.25 -2.80
C ILE A 112 29.27 -13.82 -1.71
N THR A 113 29.33 -12.58 -1.26
CA THR A 113 28.37 -12.08 -0.26
C THR A 113 27.00 -11.88 -0.88
N LEU A 114 25.93 -11.99 -0.07
CA LEU A 114 24.58 -11.69 -0.51
C LEU A 114 24.49 -10.28 -1.12
N LYS A 115 25.12 -9.31 -0.46
CA LYS A 115 25.13 -7.92 -0.89
C LYS A 115 25.76 -7.72 -2.26
N GLU A 116 26.92 -8.33 -2.53
CA GLU A 116 27.56 -8.26 -3.84
C GLU A 116 26.67 -8.84 -4.95
N ALA A 117 25.97 -9.94 -4.67
CA ALA A 117 25.07 -10.56 -5.63
C ALA A 117 23.80 -9.72 -5.88
N GLU A 118 23.24 -9.11 -4.83
CA GLU A 118 22.10 -8.18 -4.92
C GLU A 118 22.46 -6.92 -5.71
N ASP A 119 23.62 -6.32 -5.44
CA ASP A 119 24.10 -5.13 -6.14
C ASP A 119 24.32 -5.43 -7.63
N ALA A 120 24.86 -6.61 -7.96
CA ALA A 120 25.00 -7.05 -9.35
C ALA A 120 23.64 -7.29 -10.03
N TRP A 121 22.66 -7.87 -9.32
CA TRP A 121 21.32 -8.07 -9.85
C TRP A 121 20.66 -6.70 -10.15
N THR A 122 20.62 -5.83 -9.14
CA THR A 122 19.86 -4.55 -9.16
C THR A 122 20.50 -3.50 -10.05
N GLY A 123 21.83 -3.46 -10.12
CA GLY A 123 22.56 -2.49 -10.93
C GLY A 123 22.30 -2.59 -12.43
N THR A 124 21.87 -3.75 -12.95
CA THR A 124 21.71 -3.97 -14.41
C THR A 124 20.72 -3.00 -15.06
N LEU A 125 19.62 -2.70 -14.39
CA LEU A 125 18.56 -1.85 -14.93
C LEU A 125 18.49 -0.48 -14.24
N GLU A 126 19.32 -0.22 -13.23
CA GLU A 126 19.23 0.98 -12.40
C GLU A 126 19.41 2.29 -13.22
N GLN A 127 20.17 2.25 -14.32
CA GLN A 127 20.34 3.41 -15.22
C GLN A 127 19.07 3.78 -16.00
N VAL A 128 18.11 2.85 -16.16
CA VAL A 128 16.88 3.04 -16.95
C VAL A 128 15.65 3.05 -16.04
N PHE A 129 15.60 2.14 -15.07
CA PHE A 129 14.52 1.96 -14.11
C PHE A 129 15.03 2.21 -12.71
N ARG A 130 15.39 3.47 -12.45
CA ARG A 130 15.90 3.90 -11.14
C ARG A 130 14.98 3.44 -10.02
N THR A 131 15.57 2.92 -8.95
CA THR A 131 14.91 2.54 -7.70
C THR A 131 14.92 3.69 -6.69
N VAL A 132 15.89 4.60 -6.82
CA VAL A 132 16.03 5.84 -6.03
C VAL A 132 16.25 7.07 -6.92
N SER A 133 15.77 8.23 -6.47
CA SER A 133 15.94 9.53 -7.12
C SER A 133 17.30 10.16 -6.78
N ASP A 134 17.60 11.30 -7.41
CA ASP A 134 18.79 12.12 -7.08
C ASP A 134 18.61 12.89 -5.76
N GLU A 135 17.37 12.94 -5.23
CA GLU A 135 17.01 13.59 -3.97
C GLU A 135 17.02 12.61 -2.78
N ALA A 136 17.48 11.37 -2.98
CA ALA A 136 17.54 10.36 -1.92
C ALA A 136 18.42 10.83 -0.75
N SER A 137 17.90 10.68 0.47
CA SER A 137 18.53 11.14 1.70
C SER A 137 18.20 10.18 2.83
N ASP A 138 19.14 9.87 3.71
CA ASP A 138 18.90 9.09 4.93
C ASP A 138 18.61 9.99 6.15
N GLU A 139 18.34 11.28 5.91
CA GLU A 139 18.11 12.26 6.97
C GLU A 139 16.97 11.81 7.89
N LYS A 140 17.28 11.71 9.18
CA LYS A 140 16.30 11.40 10.21
C LYS A 140 15.32 12.56 10.36
N VAL A 141 14.04 12.23 10.44
CA VAL A 141 12.97 13.20 10.63
C VAL A 141 12.43 13.03 12.04
N GLU A 142 12.32 14.14 12.79
CA GLU A 142 11.64 14.11 14.07
C GLU A 142 10.16 13.74 13.90
N SER A 143 9.69 12.80 14.72
CA SER A 143 8.32 12.27 14.67
C SER A 143 7.70 12.32 16.08
N PRO A 144 7.43 13.52 16.62
CA PRO A 144 6.79 13.65 17.92
C PRO A 144 5.35 13.13 17.84
N LEU A 145 4.92 12.44 18.89
CA LEU A 145 3.54 11.98 19.03
C LEU A 145 2.67 13.11 19.58
N TYR A 146 1.55 13.38 18.92
CA TYR A 146 0.52 14.29 19.40
C TYR A 146 -0.54 13.50 20.17
N ASP A 147 -0.39 13.48 21.50
CA ASP A 147 -1.37 12.88 22.42
C ASP A 147 -2.28 13.95 23.00
N THR A 148 -3.58 13.85 22.70
CA THR A 148 -4.61 14.73 23.24
C THR A 148 -5.80 13.96 23.77
N LYS A 149 -6.49 14.58 24.74
CA LYS A 149 -7.82 14.15 25.20
C LYS A 149 -8.95 14.90 24.49
N ASP A 150 -8.63 15.98 23.79
CA ASP A 150 -9.57 16.84 23.09
C ASP A 150 -9.84 16.28 21.69
N ILE A 151 -10.67 15.23 21.66
CA ILE A 151 -11.12 14.56 20.44
C ILE A 151 -12.59 14.92 20.23
N VAL A 152 -12.96 15.24 18.99
CA VAL A 152 -14.37 15.54 18.67
C VAL A 152 -15.21 14.28 18.85
N ILE A 153 -16.31 14.40 19.59
CA ILE A 153 -17.29 13.35 19.83
C ILE A 153 -18.60 13.77 19.15
N CYS A 154 -19.26 12.83 18.46
CA CYS A 154 -20.53 13.10 17.81
C CYS A 154 -21.61 13.47 18.85
N GLY A 155 -22.32 14.58 18.63
CA GLY A 155 -23.36 15.04 19.54
C GLY A 155 -24.65 14.23 19.48
N HIS A 156 -24.79 13.33 18.49
CA HIS A 156 -26.00 12.56 18.26
C HIS A 156 -25.68 11.11 17.86
N LYS A 157 -26.51 10.17 18.34
CA LYS A 157 -26.29 8.74 18.17
C LYS A 157 -27.03 8.18 16.96
N ILE A 158 -26.33 7.41 16.14
CA ILE A 158 -26.84 6.74 14.94
C ILE A 158 -26.39 5.28 14.98
N ALA A 159 -27.34 4.36 15.08
CA ALA A 159 -27.06 2.93 15.22
C ALA A 159 -26.28 2.35 14.01
N GLN A 160 -26.66 2.79 12.81
CA GLN A 160 -26.02 2.40 11.54
C GLN A 160 -25.84 3.65 10.67
N PRO A 161 -24.65 4.27 10.63
CA PRO A 161 -24.41 5.44 9.79
C PRO A 161 -24.42 5.05 8.31
N THR A 162 -24.85 5.99 7.46
CA THR A 162 -24.80 5.87 6.01
C THR A 162 -23.57 6.58 5.46
N VAL A 163 -22.83 5.90 4.58
CA VAL A 163 -21.65 6.39 3.87
C VAL A 163 -22.03 6.66 2.43
N PHE A 164 -21.77 7.88 1.96
CA PHE A 164 -21.86 8.22 0.56
C PHE A 164 -20.49 8.14 -0.10
N ILE A 165 -20.38 7.35 -1.18
CA ILE A 165 -19.19 7.26 -2.02
C ILE A 165 -19.52 7.83 -3.39
N PRO A 166 -19.10 9.08 -3.69
CA PRO A 166 -19.18 9.62 -5.03
C PRO A 166 -18.21 8.88 -5.96
N VAL A 167 -18.74 8.35 -7.07
CA VAL A 167 -17.97 7.61 -8.09
C VAL A 167 -17.83 8.52 -9.31
N PHE A 168 -16.61 8.80 -9.73
CA PHE A 168 -16.34 9.62 -10.91
C PHE A 168 -15.77 8.72 -12.02
N PRO A 169 -15.98 9.06 -13.31
CA PRO A 169 -15.25 8.43 -14.39
C PRO A 169 -13.74 8.40 -14.10
N GLY A 170 -13.17 7.20 -13.99
CA GLY A 170 -11.75 6.96 -13.69
C GLY A 170 -11.42 6.64 -12.23
N THR A 171 -12.34 6.83 -11.27
CA THR A 171 -12.16 6.21 -9.94
C THR A 171 -12.19 4.70 -10.05
N ASN A 172 -11.47 4.00 -9.17
CA ASN A 172 -11.36 2.54 -9.24
C ASN A 172 -11.26 1.84 -7.88
N CYS A 173 -11.41 2.58 -6.77
CA CYS A 173 -11.30 2.05 -5.40
C CYS A 173 -12.63 2.11 -4.63
N GLU A 174 -13.74 2.48 -5.30
CA GLU A 174 -15.06 2.61 -4.67
C GLU A 174 -15.60 1.27 -4.14
N TYR A 175 -15.33 0.16 -4.81
CA TYR A 175 -15.77 -1.17 -4.37
C TYR A 175 -15.02 -1.63 -3.11
N ASP A 176 -13.72 -1.41 -3.04
CA ASP A 176 -12.91 -1.76 -1.87
C ASP A 176 -13.31 -0.90 -0.66
N SER A 177 -13.51 0.41 -0.91
CA SER A 177 -14.01 1.34 0.10
C SER A 177 -15.39 0.93 0.61
N ALA A 178 -16.31 0.57 -0.28
CA ALA A 178 -17.65 0.10 0.09
C ALA A 178 -17.59 -1.15 0.97
N LYS A 179 -16.84 -2.18 0.54
CA LYS A 179 -16.65 -3.42 1.31
C LYS A 179 -16.06 -3.16 2.69
N ALA A 180 -15.09 -2.24 2.80
CA ALA A 180 -14.46 -1.90 4.07
C ALA A 180 -15.46 -1.25 5.05
N PHE A 181 -16.29 -0.31 4.59
CA PHE A 181 -17.33 0.30 5.42
C PHE A 181 -18.48 -0.64 5.76
N GLU A 182 -18.91 -1.50 4.82
CA GLU A 182 -19.93 -2.52 5.07
C GLU A 182 -19.47 -3.52 6.12
N ARG A 183 -18.21 -3.96 6.06
CA ARG A 183 -17.59 -4.82 7.08
C ARG A 183 -17.54 -4.14 8.45
N ALA A 184 -17.30 -2.83 8.49
CA ALA A 184 -17.36 -2.04 9.73
C ALA A 184 -18.81 -1.83 10.26
N GLY A 185 -19.83 -2.23 9.49
CA GLY A 185 -21.24 -2.20 9.88
C GLY A 185 -22.02 -0.98 9.37
N ALA A 186 -21.44 -0.17 8.47
CA ALA A 186 -22.14 0.96 7.86
C ALA A 186 -23.06 0.52 6.71
N LYS A 187 -24.01 1.38 6.35
CA LYS A 187 -24.71 1.28 5.07
C LYS A 187 -23.98 2.11 4.02
N VAL A 188 -23.70 1.57 2.85
CA VAL A 188 -23.00 2.30 1.79
C VAL A 188 -23.95 2.64 0.63
N ILE A 189 -23.83 3.86 0.12
CA ILE A 189 -24.49 4.33 -1.09
C ILE A 189 -23.42 4.82 -2.06
N THR A 190 -23.34 4.17 -3.22
CA THR A 190 -22.46 4.60 -4.31
C THR A 190 -23.29 5.22 -5.43
N LYS A 191 -22.86 6.37 -5.98
CA LYS A 191 -23.50 7.00 -7.15
C LYS A 191 -22.46 7.49 -8.13
N VAL A 192 -22.70 7.20 -9.40
CA VAL A 192 -21.86 7.63 -10.51
C VAL A 192 -22.19 9.07 -10.89
N PHE A 193 -21.17 9.91 -11.01
CA PHE A 193 -21.24 11.24 -11.58
C PHE A 193 -21.28 11.12 -13.10
N ARG A 194 -22.46 11.30 -13.68
CA ARG A 194 -22.67 11.28 -15.13
C ARG A 194 -22.27 12.64 -15.70
N ASN A 195 -21.44 12.62 -16.73
CA ASN A 195 -20.87 13.82 -17.35
C ASN A 195 -20.87 13.77 -18.89
N MET A 196 -21.76 12.98 -19.50
CA MET A 196 -21.83 12.86 -20.96
C MET A 196 -22.44 14.13 -21.60
N ASP A 197 -23.32 14.83 -20.90
CA ASP A 197 -23.88 16.11 -21.30
C ASP A 197 -24.21 17.02 -20.10
N ALA A 198 -24.70 18.23 -20.36
CA ALA A 198 -25.02 19.22 -19.32
C ALA A 198 -26.18 18.80 -18.41
N ALA A 199 -27.17 18.07 -18.93
CA ALA A 199 -28.30 17.60 -18.14
C ALA A 199 -27.86 16.50 -17.16
N ASP A 200 -26.97 15.61 -17.60
CA ASP A 200 -26.34 14.59 -16.77
C ASP A 200 -25.53 15.20 -15.63
N ILE A 201 -24.78 16.28 -15.88
CA ILE A 201 -24.01 16.99 -14.83
C ILE A 201 -24.97 17.57 -13.79
N VAL A 202 -26.04 18.25 -14.21
CA VAL A 202 -27.03 18.83 -13.28
C VAL A 202 -27.73 17.75 -12.47
N ASP A 203 -28.13 16.64 -13.10
CA ASP A 203 -28.77 15.53 -12.40
C ASP A 203 -27.82 14.84 -11.41
N SER A 204 -26.54 14.71 -11.77
CA SER A 204 -25.51 14.16 -10.88
C SER A 204 -25.29 15.04 -9.65
N VAL A 205 -25.21 16.36 -9.83
CA VAL A 205 -25.12 17.33 -8.72
C VAL A 205 -26.34 17.22 -7.80
N ASN A 206 -27.55 17.20 -8.36
CA ASN A 206 -28.78 17.06 -7.56
C ASN A 206 -28.87 15.71 -6.85
N THR A 207 -28.38 14.64 -7.46
CA THR A 207 -28.32 13.30 -6.86
C THR A 207 -27.33 13.28 -5.71
N PHE A 208 -26.13 13.82 -5.90
CA PHE A 208 -25.09 13.86 -4.87
C PHE A 208 -25.53 14.71 -3.67
N GLU A 209 -26.11 15.89 -3.91
CA GLU A 209 -26.70 16.74 -2.86
C GLU A 209 -27.68 15.94 -1.98
N LYS A 210 -28.61 15.20 -2.61
CA LYS A 210 -29.62 14.39 -1.92
C LYS A 210 -29.00 13.24 -1.13
N GLU A 211 -27.99 12.57 -1.67
CA GLU A 211 -27.35 11.44 -0.98
C GLU A 211 -26.43 11.90 0.17
N ILE A 212 -25.76 13.06 0.03
CA ILE A 212 -25.01 13.70 1.13
C ILE A 212 -25.95 14.08 2.28
N ALA A 213 -27.15 14.61 1.98
CA ALA A 213 -28.15 14.97 2.99
C ALA A 213 -28.67 13.76 3.80
N LYS A 214 -28.60 12.55 3.25
CA LYS A 214 -29.00 11.30 3.92
C LYS A 214 -27.85 10.61 4.65
N SER A 215 -26.61 11.02 4.39
CA SER A 215 -25.40 10.35 4.84
C SER A 215 -24.76 11.08 6.02
N GLN A 216 -23.97 10.33 6.79
CA GLN A 216 -23.18 10.78 7.93
C GLN A 216 -21.69 10.86 7.58
N ILE A 217 -21.28 10.10 6.57
CA ILE A 217 -19.90 10.04 6.09
C ILE A 217 -19.89 10.28 4.59
N ILE A 218 -18.91 11.06 4.11
CA ILE A 218 -18.52 11.06 2.69
C ILE A 218 -17.15 10.39 2.59
N MET A 219 -17.03 9.40 1.71
CA MET A 219 -15.76 8.74 1.40
C MET A 219 -15.39 9.02 -0.05
N PHE A 220 -14.31 9.77 -0.25
CA PHE A 220 -13.72 10.05 -1.56
C PHE A 220 -12.77 8.90 -1.93
N PRO A 221 -13.11 8.06 -2.93
CA PRO A 221 -12.31 6.89 -3.27
C PRO A 221 -11.04 7.27 -4.06
N GLY A 222 -10.07 6.36 -4.05
CA GLY A 222 -8.90 6.44 -4.93
C GLY A 222 -9.18 6.12 -6.40
N GLY A 223 -8.16 6.27 -7.23
CA GLY A 223 -8.18 6.02 -8.67
C GLY A 223 -7.56 7.16 -9.46
N PHE A 224 -8.02 7.35 -10.70
CA PHE A 224 -7.53 8.38 -11.63
C PHE A 224 -8.72 9.15 -12.17
N SER A 225 -9.37 9.98 -11.35
CA SER A 225 -10.57 10.69 -11.79
C SER A 225 -10.26 11.58 -13.01
N ALA A 226 -11.04 11.41 -14.08
CA ALA A 226 -10.79 11.96 -15.42
C ALA A 226 -9.41 11.62 -16.03
N GLY A 227 -8.79 10.51 -15.61
CA GLY A 227 -7.44 10.14 -16.05
C GLY A 227 -6.34 11.06 -15.50
N ASP A 228 -6.64 11.84 -14.45
CA ASP A 228 -5.79 12.88 -13.88
C ASP A 228 -5.47 14.04 -14.87
N GLU A 229 -6.30 14.20 -15.90
CA GLU A 229 -6.23 15.26 -16.91
C GLU A 229 -7.38 16.28 -16.72
N PRO A 230 -7.26 17.54 -17.22
CA PRO A 230 -6.15 18.14 -17.98
C PRO A 230 -5.07 18.85 -17.15
N ASP A 231 -5.25 19.03 -15.84
CA ASP A 231 -4.32 19.80 -15.00
C ASP A 231 -4.01 19.06 -13.67
N GLY A 232 -3.77 17.75 -13.75
CA GLY A 232 -3.31 16.91 -12.65
C GLY A 232 -4.41 16.22 -11.84
N SER A 233 -3.99 15.34 -10.93
CA SER A 233 -4.88 14.41 -10.24
C SER A 233 -6.01 15.09 -9.47
N ALA A 234 -7.18 14.46 -9.43
CA ALA A 234 -8.35 14.86 -8.63
C ALA A 234 -9.02 16.21 -8.96
N LYS A 235 -8.58 16.94 -10.01
CA LYS A 235 -9.15 18.24 -10.36
C LYS A 235 -10.62 18.17 -10.75
N PHE A 236 -11.02 17.15 -11.51
CA PHE A 236 -12.42 16.98 -11.90
C PHE A 236 -13.32 16.78 -10.67
N PHE A 237 -12.84 15.97 -9.72
CA PHE A 237 -13.49 15.72 -8.44
C PHE A 237 -13.66 17.00 -7.62
N ALA A 238 -12.56 17.76 -7.44
CA ALA A 238 -12.59 19.02 -6.69
C ALA A 238 -13.50 20.07 -7.35
N THR A 239 -13.45 20.19 -8.67
CA THR A 239 -14.28 21.15 -9.42
C THR A 239 -15.77 20.87 -9.25
N ALA A 240 -16.18 19.60 -9.28
CA ALA A 240 -17.56 19.23 -9.04
C ALA A 240 -18.02 19.65 -7.64
N PHE A 241 -17.21 19.41 -6.60
CA PHE A 241 -17.53 19.76 -5.21
C PHE A 241 -17.38 21.25 -4.87
N GLN A 242 -16.73 22.04 -5.73
CA GLN A 242 -16.78 23.51 -5.66
C GLN A 242 -18.12 24.09 -6.15
N ASN A 243 -18.98 23.29 -6.79
CA ASN A 243 -20.35 23.71 -7.09
C ASN A 243 -21.06 24.12 -5.78
N ALA A 244 -21.74 25.27 -5.80
CA ALA A 244 -22.37 25.86 -4.61
C ALA A 244 -23.27 24.88 -3.85
N LYS A 245 -24.02 24.01 -4.56
CA LYS A 245 -24.91 23.02 -3.93
C LYS A 245 -24.14 21.93 -3.19
N LEU A 246 -23.09 21.39 -3.81
CA LEU A 246 -22.29 20.33 -3.19
C LEU A 246 -21.44 20.89 -2.05
N LYS A 247 -20.88 22.09 -2.23
CA LYS A 247 -20.19 22.83 -1.17
C LYS A 247 -21.09 23.00 0.05
N GLU A 248 -22.29 23.56 -0.14
CA GLU A 248 -23.27 23.74 0.95
C GLU A 248 -23.65 22.41 1.61
N ALA A 249 -23.82 21.34 0.83
CA ALA A 249 -24.13 20.01 1.35
C ALA A 249 -23.01 19.42 2.23
N VAL A 250 -21.74 19.62 1.84
CA VAL A 250 -20.57 19.22 2.65
C VAL A 250 -20.45 20.08 3.90
N GLU A 251 -20.64 21.40 3.81
CA GLU A 251 -20.60 22.30 4.96
C GLU A 251 -21.71 21.94 5.98
N LYS A 252 -22.92 21.66 5.51
CA LYS A 252 -24.03 21.17 6.38
C LYS A 252 -23.72 19.82 7.00
N LEU A 253 -23.04 18.92 6.29
CA LEU A 253 -22.59 17.65 6.86
C LEU A 253 -21.66 17.88 8.05
N LEU A 254 -20.63 18.70 7.87
CA LEU A 254 -19.59 18.93 8.89
C LEU A 254 -20.10 19.82 10.03
N ASN A 255 -20.74 20.95 9.72
CA ASN A 255 -21.00 22.01 10.70
C ASN A 255 -22.35 21.90 11.41
N GLU A 256 -23.31 21.16 10.84
CA GLU A 256 -24.66 21.03 11.41
C GLU A 256 -25.01 19.60 11.83
N ARG A 257 -24.26 18.60 11.33
CA ARG A 257 -24.59 17.17 11.49
C ARG A 257 -23.41 16.33 11.95
N ASP A 258 -22.40 16.95 12.54
CA ASP A 258 -21.18 16.31 13.08
C ASP A 258 -20.54 15.26 12.18
N GLY A 259 -20.73 15.36 10.85
CA GLY A 259 -20.36 14.30 9.92
C GLY A 259 -18.85 14.14 9.78
N LEU A 260 -18.45 13.05 9.15
CA LEU A 260 -17.05 12.75 8.87
C LEU A 260 -16.77 12.71 7.37
N VAL A 261 -15.52 13.00 7.00
CA VAL A 261 -15.06 12.87 5.62
C VAL A 261 -13.75 12.11 5.57
N LEU A 262 -13.65 11.15 4.66
CA LEU A 262 -12.44 10.37 4.41
C LEU A 262 -12.05 10.50 2.94
N GLY A 263 -10.76 10.64 2.66
CA GLY A 263 -10.22 10.60 1.31
C GLY A 263 -8.94 9.78 1.27
N ILE A 264 -8.88 8.83 0.34
CA ILE A 264 -7.73 7.95 0.16
C ILE A 264 -7.17 8.09 -1.26
N CYS A 265 -5.85 8.27 -1.39
CA CYS A 265 -5.13 8.47 -2.64
C CYS A 265 -5.73 9.65 -3.44
N ASN A 266 -6.45 9.40 -4.54
CA ASN A 266 -7.15 10.45 -5.30
C ASN A 266 -8.19 11.22 -4.46
N GLY A 267 -8.78 10.57 -3.46
CA GLY A 267 -9.61 11.23 -2.48
C GLY A 267 -8.84 12.21 -1.61
N PHE A 268 -7.62 11.87 -1.17
CA PHE A 268 -6.79 12.81 -0.39
C PHE A 268 -6.40 14.02 -1.23
N GLN A 269 -5.98 13.81 -2.47
CA GLN A 269 -5.71 14.87 -3.44
C GLN A 269 -6.93 15.80 -3.62
N THR A 270 -8.14 15.22 -3.71
CA THR A 270 -9.39 15.98 -3.77
C THR A 270 -9.57 16.85 -2.53
N LEU A 271 -9.42 16.28 -1.33
CA LEU A 271 -9.65 16.99 -0.09
C LEU A 271 -8.63 18.10 0.16
N VAL A 272 -7.37 17.92 -0.27
CA VAL A 272 -6.34 18.98 -0.23
C VAL A 272 -6.71 20.12 -1.17
N LYS A 273 -7.12 19.81 -2.41
CA LYS A 273 -7.56 20.82 -3.39
C LYS A 273 -8.83 21.58 -2.98
N LEU A 274 -9.71 20.93 -2.21
CA LEU A 274 -10.91 21.54 -1.64
C LEU A 274 -10.63 22.35 -0.37
N GLY A 275 -9.44 22.26 0.22
CA GLY A 275 -9.12 22.90 1.50
C GLY A 275 -9.66 22.18 2.75
N LEU A 276 -10.37 21.07 2.57
CA LEU A 276 -11.04 20.37 3.67
C LEU A 276 -10.07 19.76 4.68
N VAL A 277 -8.91 19.28 4.25
CA VAL A 277 -7.87 18.77 5.17
C VAL A 277 -7.01 19.89 5.77
N PRO A 278 -6.42 20.84 5.01
CA PRO A 278 -5.62 21.89 5.62
C PRO A 278 -6.42 22.84 6.52
N TYR A 279 -7.66 23.18 6.14
CA TYR A 279 -8.44 24.25 6.76
C TYR A 279 -9.72 23.76 7.46
N GLY A 280 -10.23 22.57 7.14
CA GLY A 280 -11.51 22.07 7.67
C GLY A 280 -12.75 22.58 6.92
N GLU A 281 -12.56 23.37 5.87
CA GLU A 281 -13.64 24.06 5.14
C GLU A 281 -13.40 23.98 3.64
N VAL A 282 -14.47 24.15 2.83
CA VAL A 282 -14.34 24.17 1.37
C VAL A 282 -13.85 25.55 0.92
N VAL A 283 -12.53 25.73 0.97
CA VAL A 283 -11.81 26.93 0.56
C VAL A 283 -10.79 26.53 -0.51
N GLY A 284 -10.86 27.15 -1.70
CA GLY A 284 -9.93 26.82 -2.78
C GLY A 284 -8.47 27.06 -2.37
N GLN A 285 -7.54 26.43 -3.09
CA GLN A 285 -6.12 26.58 -2.81
C GLN A 285 -5.61 27.99 -3.10
N THR A 286 -4.72 28.48 -2.23
CA THR A 286 -3.87 29.65 -2.44
C THR A 286 -2.46 29.20 -2.87
N PRO A 287 -1.61 30.11 -3.39
CA PRO A 287 -0.25 29.74 -3.83
C PRO A 287 0.63 29.14 -2.72
N ASP A 288 0.31 29.40 -1.46
CA ASP A 288 0.99 28.89 -0.27
C ASP A 288 0.32 27.64 0.34
N SER A 289 -0.83 27.18 -0.18
CA SER A 289 -1.50 25.99 0.34
C SER A 289 -0.61 24.74 0.22
N PRO A 290 -0.66 23.83 1.21
CA PRO A 290 -0.10 22.49 1.03
C PRO A 290 -0.72 21.79 -0.18
N THR A 291 0.07 20.97 -0.86
CA THR A 291 -0.41 20.20 -2.01
C THR A 291 0.26 18.83 -2.10
N LEU A 292 -0.32 17.98 -2.95
CA LEU A 292 0.27 16.73 -3.40
C LEU A 292 0.76 16.92 -4.83
N THR A 293 1.93 16.38 -5.16
CA THR A 293 2.56 16.50 -6.49
C THR A 293 3.36 15.24 -6.84
N TYR A 294 4.05 15.25 -7.98
CA TYR A 294 4.85 14.14 -8.49
C TYR A 294 5.83 13.60 -7.44
N ASN A 295 5.88 12.27 -7.36
CA ASN A 295 6.90 11.57 -6.58
C ASN A 295 8.31 11.98 -7.04
N THR A 296 9.30 12.00 -6.14
CA THR A 296 10.71 12.31 -6.47
C THR A 296 11.29 11.42 -7.57
N ILE A 297 10.91 10.14 -7.57
CA ILE A 297 11.34 9.14 -8.56
C ILE A 297 10.76 9.38 -9.97
N GLY A 298 9.82 10.32 -10.14
CA GLY A 298 9.24 10.69 -11.44
C GLY A 298 8.37 9.61 -12.10
N ARG A 299 7.94 8.59 -11.35
CA ARG A 299 7.07 7.50 -11.83
C ARG A 299 6.07 7.04 -10.78
N HIS A 300 5.06 6.30 -11.25
CA HIS A 300 4.10 5.62 -10.40
C HIS A 300 4.79 4.58 -9.51
N ILE A 301 4.49 4.61 -8.23
CA ILE A 301 4.91 3.58 -7.27
C ILE A 301 3.75 2.63 -7.00
N SER A 302 4.05 1.35 -6.80
CA SER A 302 3.10 0.32 -6.37
C SER A 302 3.83 -0.62 -5.42
N LYS A 303 3.80 -0.32 -4.12
CA LYS A 303 4.56 -1.02 -3.07
C LYS A 303 3.73 -1.13 -1.79
N MET A 304 4.08 -2.08 -0.91
CA MET A 304 3.63 -2.03 0.49
C MET A 304 4.52 -1.03 1.23
N VAL A 305 3.91 -0.15 2.03
CA VAL A 305 4.62 0.86 2.80
C VAL A 305 4.24 0.74 4.27
N TYR A 306 5.18 1.13 5.13
CA TYR A 306 4.95 1.19 6.57
C TYR A 306 4.66 2.63 6.95
N THR A 307 3.63 2.81 7.76
CA THR A 307 3.13 4.12 8.17
C THR A 307 2.94 4.13 9.68
N LYS A 308 3.49 5.15 10.33
CA LYS A 308 3.36 5.37 11.75
C LYS A 308 2.21 6.32 12.03
N VAL A 309 1.31 5.97 12.94
CA VAL A 309 0.25 6.87 13.41
C VAL A 309 0.84 7.83 14.45
N VAL A 310 0.80 9.14 14.20
CA VAL A 310 1.50 10.14 15.03
C VAL A 310 0.58 11.11 15.77
N THR A 311 -0.73 10.96 15.61
CA THR A 311 -1.75 11.74 16.35
C THR A 311 -2.92 10.86 16.75
N ASN A 312 -3.49 11.07 17.93
CA ASN A 312 -4.76 10.46 18.35
C ASN A 312 -5.94 11.45 18.28
N LYS A 313 -5.72 12.65 17.73
CA LYS A 313 -6.73 13.73 17.66
C LYS A 313 -7.95 13.37 16.81
N SER A 314 -7.78 12.53 15.80
CA SER A 314 -8.83 12.25 14.83
C SER A 314 -9.77 11.13 15.29
N PRO A 315 -11.11 11.29 15.16
CA PRO A 315 -12.05 10.19 15.35
C PRO A 315 -11.79 9.00 14.40
N TRP A 316 -11.11 9.22 13.27
CA TRP A 316 -10.73 8.17 12.34
C TRP A 316 -9.62 7.24 12.85
N LEU A 317 -8.85 7.66 13.86
CA LEU A 317 -7.68 6.94 14.37
C LEU A 317 -7.90 6.33 15.76
N GLN A 318 -9.13 6.35 16.28
CA GLN A 318 -9.44 5.89 17.65
C GLN A 318 -9.24 4.38 17.88
N GLY A 319 -9.24 3.59 16.80
CA GLY A 319 -8.91 2.17 16.85
C GLY A 319 -7.44 1.86 16.54
N ALA A 320 -6.64 2.87 16.19
CA ALA A 320 -5.21 2.73 15.96
C ALA A 320 -4.42 3.01 17.26
N GLU A 321 -3.25 2.40 17.37
CA GLU A 321 -2.30 2.68 18.44
C GLU A 321 -1.49 3.93 18.10
N LEU A 322 -1.43 4.89 19.03
CA LEU A 322 -0.58 6.07 18.88
C LEU A 322 0.90 5.65 18.92
N GLY A 323 1.64 5.95 17.85
CA GLY A 323 2.99 5.47 17.63
C GLY A 323 3.06 4.09 16.98
N GLY A 324 1.93 3.42 16.77
CA GLY A 324 1.85 2.13 16.09
C GLY A 324 2.21 2.21 14.61
N VAL A 325 2.81 1.15 14.09
CA VAL A 325 3.26 1.00 12.70
C VAL A 325 2.32 0.06 11.95
N TYR A 326 1.90 0.49 10.77
CA TYR A 326 0.91 -0.21 9.96
C TYR A 326 1.37 -0.34 8.51
N THR A 327 1.14 -1.51 7.91
CA THR A 327 1.56 -1.84 6.54
C THR A 327 0.38 -1.76 5.58
N ASN A 328 0.41 -0.81 4.64
CA ASN A 328 -0.66 -0.64 3.65
C ASN A 328 -0.10 -0.49 2.23
N PRO A 329 -0.85 -0.85 1.18
CA PRO A 329 -0.40 -0.65 -0.19
C PRO A 329 -0.45 0.84 -0.58
N ALA A 330 0.65 1.38 -1.12
CA ALA A 330 0.70 2.66 -1.80
C ALA A 330 0.67 2.45 -3.32
N SER A 331 -0.12 3.25 -4.03
CA SER A 331 -0.28 3.15 -5.49
C SER A 331 -0.57 4.52 -6.12
N HIS A 332 0.46 5.31 -6.41
CA HIS A 332 0.30 6.66 -6.98
C HIS A 332 1.54 7.17 -7.72
N GLY A 333 1.34 8.10 -8.66
CA GLY A 333 2.40 8.91 -9.27
C GLY A 333 2.54 10.33 -8.70
N GLU A 334 1.46 10.85 -8.09
CA GLU A 334 1.36 12.22 -7.55
C GLU A 334 1.02 12.22 -6.05
N GLY A 335 1.83 11.53 -5.23
CA GLY A 335 1.58 11.40 -3.79
C GLY A 335 2.47 12.23 -2.88
N ARG A 336 3.43 12.99 -3.44
CA ARG A 336 4.41 13.73 -2.66
C ARG A 336 3.77 14.92 -1.97
N PHE A 337 3.69 14.90 -0.64
CA PHE A 337 3.22 16.04 0.15
C PHE A 337 4.29 17.12 0.21
N VAL A 338 3.93 18.33 -0.20
CA VAL A 338 4.81 19.52 -0.18
C VAL A 338 4.08 20.70 0.44
N ALA A 339 4.81 21.46 1.26
CA ALA A 339 4.32 22.65 1.94
C ALA A 339 5.51 23.54 2.34
N SER A 340 5.24 24.80 2.72
CA SER A 340 6.26 25.66 3.35
C SER A 340 6.58 25.18 4.78
N GLU A 341 7.75 25.54 5.31
CA GLU A 341 8.10 25.23 6.72
C GLU A 341 7.05 25.77 7.70
N GLU A 342 6.50 26.97 7.46
CA GLU A 342 5.41 27.51 8.28
C GLU A 342 4.18 26.59 8.31
N TRP A 343 3.82 26.01 7.17
CA TRP A 343 2.73 25.04 7.10
C TRP A 343 3.07 23.73 7.79
N LEU A 344 4.29 23.22 7.61
CA LEU A 344 4.74 22.00 8.28
C LEU A 344 4.67 22.18 9.80
N ASP A 345 5.28 23.24 10.33
CA ASP A 345 5.26 23.57 11.76
C ASP A 345 3.83 23.69 12.30
N LYS A 346 2.96 24.39 11.57
CA LYS A 346 1.55 24.53 11.92
C LYS A 346 0.82 23.18 11.97
N LEU A 347 1.03 22.31 10.98
CA LEU A 347 0.38 21.00 10.91
C LEU A 347 0.80 20.10 12.09
N PHE A 348 2.09 20.08 12.43
CA PHE A 348 2.59 19.32 13.59
C PHE A 348 2.08 19.92 14.91
N ALA A 349 2.17 21.25 15.08
CA ALA A 349 1.71 21.92 16.29
C ALA A 349 0.21 21.73 16.55
N ASN A 350 -0.60 21.64 15.50
CA ASN A 350 -2.03 21.39 15.60
C ASN A 350 -2.40 19.90 15.72
N GLY A 351 -1.43 18.98 15.65
CA GLY A 351 -1.68 17.54 15.61
C GLY A 351 -2.44 17.08 14.36
N GLN A 352 -2.31 17.81 13.25
CA GLN A 352 -2.95 17.52 11.96
C GLN A 352 -2.16 16.51 11.13
N VAL A 353 -0.88 16.28 11.40
CA VAL A 353 -0.14 15.17 10.78
C VAL A 353 -0.68 13.87 11.34
N ALA A 354 -1.33 13.07 10.49
CA ALA A 354 -2.01 11.85 10.88
C ALA A 354 -1.04 10.67 10.92
N THR A 355 -0.30 10.52 9.82
CA THR A 355 0.56 9.39 9.54
C THR A 355 1.82 9.85 8.82
N GLN A 356 2.94 9.20 9.13
CA GLN A 356 4.22 9.39 8.45
C GLN A 356 4.73 8.06 7.89
N TYR A 357 5.38 8.08 6.73
CA TYR A 357 6.15 6.93 6.24
C TYR A 357 7.30 6.62 7.20
N CYS A 358 7.56 5.34 7.45
CA CYS A 358 8.60 4.88 8.36
C CYS A 358 9.19 3.54 7.92
N ASP A 359 10.26 3.11 8.57
CA ASP A 359 10.70 1.72 8.53
C ASP A 359 9.79 0.80 9.38
N LEU A 360 10.12 -0.49 9.42
CA LEU A 360 9.41 -1.50 10.20
C LEU A 360 9.41 -1.22 11.71
N ASP A 361 10.44 -0.54 12.22
CA ASP A 361 10.62 -0.22 13.64
C ASP A 361 9.95 1.12 14.01
N GLY A 362 9.35 1.82 13.04
CA GLY A 362 8.68 3.09 13.25
C GLY A 362 9.64 4.29 13.32
N ASN A 363 10.87 4.15 12.82
CA ASN A 363 11.78 5.27 12.62
C ASN A 363 11.41 6.01 11.33
N VAL A 364 11.37 7.33 11.42
CA VAL A 364 11.00 8.21 10.30
C VAL A 364 12.25 8.84 9.73
N SER A 365 12.43 8.74 8.42
CA SER A 365 13.53 9.35 7.69
C SER A 365 13.08 9.81 6.30
N MET A 366 13.97 10.50 5.59
CA MET A 366 13.78 10.84 4.18
C MET A 366 14.23 9.73 3.22
N ASP A 367 14.56 8.54 3.74
CA ASP A 367 15.03 7.41 2.94
C ASP A 367 13.93 6.95 1.99
N GLU A 368 14.20 6.95 0.69
CA GLU A 368 13.20 6.63 -0.34
C GLU A 368 12.79 5.16 -0.38
N GLU A 369 13.51 4.28 0.32
CA GLU A 369 13.03 2.93 0.57
C GLU A 369 11.72 2.95 1.38
N TRP A 370 11.62 3.86 2.36
CA TRP A 370 10.49 3.98 3.27
C TRP A 370 9.56 5.15 2.91
N ASN A 371 10.11 6.34 2.70
CA ASN A 371 9.44 7.52 2.15
C ASN A 371 9.39 7.46 0.62
N VAL A 372 8.57 6.52 0.13
CA VAL A 372 8.49 6.10 -1.28
C VAL A 372 8.15 7.18 -2.32
N ASN A 373 7.78 8.40 -1.89
CA ASN A 373 7.44 9.51 -2.78
C ASN A 373 8.18 10.81 -2.47
N GLY A 374 9.05 10.81 -1.46
CA GLY A 374 9.80 11.99 -1.03
C GLY A 374 8.93 13.10 -0.41
N SER A 375 7.84 12.72 0.26
CA SER A 375 6.98 13.66 0.98
C SER A 375 7.76 14.37 2.07
N TYR A 376 7.54 15.68 2.22
CA TYR A 376 8.24 16.49 3.22
C TYR A 376 7.89 16.00 4.63
N ARG A 377 8.93 15.87 5.47
CA ARG A 377 8.84 15.27 6.81
C ARG A 377 8.17 13.88 6.78
N ALA A 378 8.32 13.14 5.67
CA ALA A 378 7.70 11.85 5.43
C ALA A 378 6.18 11.82 5.67
N ILE A 379 5.47 12.95 5.51
CA ILE A 379 4.02 13.02 5.74
C ILE A 379 3.27 12.14 4.73
N GLU A 380 2.47 11.20 5.22
CA GLU A 380 1.66 10.30 4.39
C GLU A 380 0.17 10.71 4.38
N GLY A 381 -0.31 11.20 5.52
CA GLY A 381 -1.68 11.64 5.69
C GLY A 381 -1.82 12.77 6.71
N ILE A 382 -2.87 13.57 6.53
CA ILE A 382 -3.20 14.70 7.42
C ILE A 382 -4.70 14.75 7.72
N THR A 383 -5.08 15.52 8.74
CA THR A 383 -6.47 15.77 9.11
C THR A 383 -6.85 17.24 9.06
N SER A 384 -8.16 17.52 9.02
CA SER A 384 -8.70 18.84 9.37
C SER A 384 -8.24 19.28 10.76
N PRO A 385 -8.26 20.60 11.06
CA PRO A 385 -7.90 21.11 12.38
C PRO A 385 -8.68 20.47 13.53
N ASP A 386 -9.92 20.04 13.30
CA ASP A 386 -10.78 19.35 14.27
C ASP A 386 -10.70 17.81 14.20
N GLY A 387 -9.92 17.26 13.27
CA GLY A 387 -9.72 15.83 13.07
C GLY A 387 -10.81 15.10 12.28
N ARG A 388 -11.97 15.69 11.99
CA ARG A 388 -13.13 15.00 11.37
C ARG A 388 -12.97 14.67 9.88
N VAL A 389 -12.08 15.37 9.20
CA VAL A 389 -11.68 15.07 7.81
C VAL A 389 -10.30 14.40 7.84
N LEU A 390 -10.17 13.20 7.27
CA LEU A 390 -8.89 12.50 7.12
C LEU A 390 -8.56 12.31 5.65
N GLY A 391 -7.37 12.71 5.25
CA GLY A 391 -6.79 12.41 3.94
C GLY A 391 -5.51 11.60 4.09
N LYS A 392 -5.34 10.52 3.31
CA LYS A 392 -4.08 9.75 3.25
C LYS A 392 -3.79 9.18 1.87
N MET A 393 -2.55 8.83 1.57
CA MET A 393 -2.13 8.25 0.29
C MET A 393 -2.21 6.71 0.23
N ALA A 394 -1.86 6.02 1.31
CA ALA A 394 -1.86 4.57 1.42
C ALA A 394 -3.30 4.02 1.52
N HIS A 395 -3.53 2.90 0.84
CA HIS A 395 -4.85 2.32 0.65
C HIS A 395 -5.23 1.37 1.79
N SER A 396 -5.70 1.92 2.91
CA SER A 396 -6.21 1.13 4.04
C SER A 396 -7.44 0.27 3.69
N GLU A 397 -8.16 0.60 2.61
CA GLU A 397 -9.31 -0.17 2.10
C GLU A 397 -8.91 -1.43 1.33
N ARG A 398 -7.68 -1.50 0.79
CA ARG A 398 -7.19 -2.64 -0.03
C ARG A 398 -6.74 -3.80 0.86
N ARG A 399 -7.66 -4.29 1.68
CA ARG A 399 -7.47 -5.40 2.63
C ARG A 399 -8.73 -6.26 2.70
N ALA A 400 -8.54 -7.56 2.60
CA ALA A 400 -9.56 -8.57 2.80
C ALA A 400 -8.93 -9.88 3.29
N ASP A 401 -9.77 -10.87 3.59
CA ASP A 401 -9.32 -12.21 3.95
C ASP A 401 -8.43 -12.78 2.85
N SER A 402 -7.29 -13.36 3.24
CA SER A 402 -6.30 -13.94 2.33
C SER A 402 -5.61 -12.98 1.34
N VAL A 403 -5.78 -11.66 1.48
CA VAL A 403 -5.05 -10.66 0.69
C VAL A 403 -3.75 -10.30 1.41
N ALA A 404 -2.63 -10.28 0.67
CA ALA A 404 -1.32 -9.87 1.17
C ALA A 404 -0.88 -10.61 2.47
N ILE A 405 -1.24 -11.90 2.60
CA ILE A 405 -0.94 -12.73 3.79
C ILE A 405 0.55 -12.92 4.05
N ASN A 406 1.36 -12.75 3.00
CA ASN A 406 2.81 -12.87 3.05
C ASN A 406 3.52 -11.53 3.30
N ILE A 407 2.76 -10.46 3.57
CA ILE A 407 3.30 -9.15 3.94
C ILE A 407 3.28 -9.03 5.46
N TYR A 408 4.45 -8.77 6.03
CA TYR A 408 4.63 -8.60 7.46
C TYR A 408 4.10 -7.23 7.95
N GLY A 409 3.67 -7.20 9.21
CA GLY A 409 3.15 -6.00 9.88
C GLY A 409 1.62 -5.95 9.97
N GLU A 410 1.12 -5.08 10.85
CA GLU A 410 -0.31 -4.89 11.07
C GLU A 410 -0.92 -4.11 9.89
N GLN A 411 -1.92 -4.67 9.22
CA GLN A 411 -2.53 -4.05 8.03
C GLN A 411 -3.79 -3.23 8.38
N ASP A 412 -4.31 -3.36 9.60
CA ASP A 412 -5.58 -2.77 9.99
C ASP A 412 -5.46 -1.65 11.03
N MET A 413 -5.37 -0.41 10.54
CA MET A 413 -5.50 0.80 11.36
C MET A 413 -6.89 1.03 11.97
N LYS A 414 -7.87 0.16 11.69
CA LYS A 414 -9.26 0.27 12.17
C LYS A 414 -9.96 1.58 11.79
N ILE A 415 -9.58 2.20 10.66
CA ILE A 415 -10.09 3.51 10.24
C ILE A 415 -11.59 3.48 9.99
N PHE A 416 -12.07 2.45 9.27
CA PHE A 416 -13.48 2.30 8.92
C PHE A 416 -14.31 2.02 10.17
N GLU A 417 -13.83 1.13 11.04
CA GLU A 417 -14.46 0.80 12.32
C GLU A 417 -14.53 2.02 13.24
N SER A 418 -13.48 2.84 13.28
CA SER A 418 -13.42 4.07 14.10
C SER A 418 -14.42 5.11 13.59
N GLY A 419 -14.46 5.35 12.29
CA GLY A 419 -15.44 6.25 11.67
C GLY A 419 -16.90 5.81 11.89
N VAL A 420 -17.18 4.50 11.86
CA VAL A 420 -18.52 3.97 12.17
C VAL A 420 -18.85 4.07 13.65
N LYS A 421 -17.89 3.80 14.54
CA LYS A 421 -18.08 3.87 16.00
C LYS A 421 -18.25 5.30 16.52
N TYR A 422 -17.72 6.30 15.82
CA TYR A 422 -17.87 7.71 16.18
C TYR A 422 -19.33 8.14 16.36
N PHE A 423 -20.28 7.50 15.65
CA PHE A 423 -21.71 7.81 15.75
C PHE A 423 -22.46 7.00 16.83
N LYS A 424 -21.80 6.15 17.63
CA LYS A 424 -22.47 5.18 18.54
C LYS A 424 -22.61 5.63 20.00
#